data_AF-A0A661XPL8-F1
#
_entry.id   AF-A0A661XPL8-F1
#
_cell.length_a   1.000
_cell.length_b   1.000
_cell.length_c   1.000
_cell.angle_alpha   90.00
_cell.angle_beta   90.00
_cell.angle_gamma   90.00
#
_symmetry.space_group_name_H-M   'P 1'
#
loop_
_entity.id
_entity.type
_entity.pdbx_description
1 polymer ?
#
loop_
_entity_poly.entity_id
_entity_poly.type
_entity_poly.pdbx_seq_one_letter_code
_entity_poly.pdbx_strand_id
1 'polypeptide(L)' 'VRLTGAKEGLFFNSLETPYSNHYMELGYGLNYIFRIFRIEYVASFQDFKYTGSGVRVGIAANLETLFN' A
#
# COMPACT_ATOMS: atom_id res chain seq x y z
N VAL A 1 -15.11 -11.62 -13.14
CA VAL A 1 -15.41 -10.17 -13.05
C VAL A 1 -14.11 -9.40 -13.21
N ARG A 2 -13.93 -8.67 -14.30
CA ARG A 2 -12.74 -7.82 -14.50
C ARG A 2 -13.19 -6.40 -14.18
N LEU A 3 -12.89 -5.91 -12.98
CA LEU A 3 -13.04 -4.51 -12.61
C LEU A 3 -11.94 -3.74 -13.35
N THR A 4 -12.10 -3.54 -14.66
CA THR A 4 -11.13 -2.97 -15.61
C THR A 4 -10.61 -1.57 -15.27
N GLY A 5 -11.03 -0.97 -14.15
CA GLY A 5 -10.55 0.31 -13.67
C GLY A 5 -9.79 0.24 -12.35
N ALA A 6 -10.09 -0.71 -11.45
CA ALA A 6 -9.42 -0.82 -10.16
C ALA A 6 -8.15 -1.66 -10.31
N LYS A 7 -7.02 -1.15 -9.84
CA LYS A 7 -5.73 -1.84 -9.89
C LYS A 7 -5.34 -2.30 -8.50
N GLU A 8 -5.10 -3.59 -8.36
CA GLU A 8 -4.74 -4.20 -7.09
C GLU A 8 -3.23 -4.47 -7.11
N GLY A 9 -2.55 -4.25 -5.99
CA GLY A 9 -1.11 -4.41 -5.88
C GLY A 9 -0.71 -4.87 -4.49
N LEU A 10 0.09 -5.93 -4.44
CA LEU A 10 0.76 -6.36 -3.22
C LEU A 10 2.17 -5.77 -3.21
N PHE A 11 2.59 -5.25 -2.07
CA PHE A 11 3.95 -4.80 -1.84
C PHE A 11 4.50 -5.45 -0.59
N PHE A 12 5.75 -5.88 -0.67
CA PHE A 12 6.47 -6.47 0.42
C PHE A 12 7.80 -5.75 0.54
N ASN A 13 8.11 -5.27 1.74
CA ASN A 13 9.37 -4.62 2.06
C ASN A 13 10.01 -5.36 3.23
N SER A 14 11.29 -5.66 3.13
CA SER A 14 12.05 -6.27 4.22
C SER A 14 13.32 -5.45 4.40
N LEU A 15 13.44 -4.83 5.56
CA LEU A 15 14.59 -4.03 5.95
C LEU A 15 15.28 -4.74 7.12
N GLU A 16 16.35 -5.45 6.82
CA GLU A 16 17.22 -6.07 7.81
C GLU A 16 18.36 -5.09 8.13
N THR A 17 18.39 -4.53 9.34
CA THR A 17 19.51 -3.70 9.83
C THR A 17 20.03 -4.23 11.16
N PRO A 18 21.36 -4.27 11.36
CA PRO A 18 21.98 -4.86 12.55
C PRO A 18 21.64 -4.12 13.86
N TYR A 19 21.17 -2.87 13.77
CA TYR A 19 20.77 -2.05 14.92
C TYR A 19 19.25 -2.00 15.14
N SER A 20 18.46 -2.44 14.14
CA SER A 20 17.00 -2.31 14.13
C SER A 20 16.40 -3.64 13.67
N ASN A 21 16.52 -4.66 14.53
CA ASN A 21 15.78 -5.92 14.56
C ASN A 21 14.88 -6.18 13.32
N HIS A 22 15.37 -6.89 12.30
CA HIS A 22 14.59 -7.48 11.19
C HIS A 22 13.17 -6.91 10.97
N TYR A 23 13.04 -5.78 10.26
CA TYR A 23 11.76 -5.14 9.98
C TYR A 23 11.16 -5.67 8.67
N MET A 24 9.89 -6.05 8.69
CA MET A 24 9.17 -6.55 7.53
C MET A 24 7.83 -5.84 7.41
N GLU A 25 7.50 -5.36 6.21
CA GLU A 25 6.23 -4.72 5.91
C GLU A 25 5.57 -5.44 4.75
N LEU A 26 4.33 -5.85 4.98
CA LEU A 26 3.45 -6.35 3.94
C LEU A 26 2.36 -5.32 3.74
N GLY A 27 2.07 -4.94 2.52
CA GLY A 27 0.87 -4.17 2.23
C GLY A 27 0.15 -4.59 0.98
N TYR A 28 -1.13 -4.25 0.97
CA TYR A 28 -2.07 -4.50 -0.10
C TYR A 28 -2.76 -3.19 -0.46
N GLY A 29 -2.54 -2.75 -1.69
CA GLY A 29 -3.06 -1.52 -2.24
C GLY A 29 -4.14 -1.78 -3.28
N LEU A 30 -5.26 -1.09 -3.11
CA LEU A 30 -6.34 -0.96 -4.07
C LEU A 30 -6.32 0.45 -4.64
N ASN A 31 -5.95 0.56 -5.90
CA ASN A 31 -5.85 1.80 -6.64
C ASN A 31 -7.10 1.98 -7.53
N TYR A 32 -7.45 3.23 -7.83
CA TYR A 32 -8.56 3.60 -8.72
C TYR A 32 -9.95 3.16 -8.23
N ILE A 33 -10.15 3.12 -6.91
CA ILE A 33 -11.49 3.05 -6.35
C ILE A 33 -12.24 4.32 -6.79
N PHE A 34 -13.36 4.15 -7.50
CA PHE A 34 -14.07 5.24 -8.20
C PHE A 34 -13.20 6.10 -9.14
N ARG A 35 -12.10 5.54 -9.67
CA ARG A 35 -11.10 6.22 -10.54
C ARG A 35 -10.25 7.32 -9.87
N ILE A 36 -10.50 7.67 -8.61
CA ILE A 36 -9.80 8.78 -7.93
C ILE A 36 -9.24 8.42 -6.55
N PHE A 37 -9.69 7.34 -5.93
CA PHE A 37 -9.23 6.95 -4.60
C PHE A 37 -8.23 5.80 -4.67
N ARG A 38 -7.28 5.84 -3.74
CA ARG A 38 -6.33 4.79 -3.45
C ARG A 38 -6.50 4.42 -1.98
N ILE A 39 -6.69 3.16 -1.69
CA ILE A 39 -6.72 2.64 -0.32
C ILE A 39 -5.63 1.59 -0.22
N GLU A 40 -4.79 1.70 0.80
CA GLU A 40 -3.72 0.75 1.05
C GLU A 40 -3.79 0.30 2.49
N TYR A 41 -3.78 -1.00 2.69
CA TYR A 41 -3.57 -1.60 4.00
C TYR A 41 -2.11 -2.02 4.12
N VAL A 42 -1.47 -1.68 5.22
CA VAL A 42 -0.09 -2.05 5.52
C VAL A 42 -0.05 -2.70 6.89
N ALA A 43 0.65 -3.82 6.99
CA ALA A 43 0.97 -4.50 8.23
C ALA A 43 2.49 -4.56 8.37
N SER A 44 2.96 -4.10 9.52
CA SER A 44 4.37 -4.00 9.87
C SER A 44 4.69 -5.01 10.97
N PHE A 45 5.77 -5.74 10.76
CA PHE A 45 6.30 -6.75 11.65
C PHE A 45 7.75 -6.38 11.98
N GLN A 46 8.14 -6.48 13.25
CA GLN A 46 9.51 -6.29 13.69
C GLN A 46 9.94 -7.57 14.40
N ASP A 47 11.02 -8.19 13.96
CA ASP A 47 11.55 -9.44 14.55
C ASP A 47 10.49 -10.56 14.61
N PHE A 48 9.77 -10.77 13.50
CA PHE A 48 8.62 -11.69 13.41
C PHE A 48 7.44 -11.38 14.37
N LYS A 49 7.50 -10.28 15.13
CA LYS A 49 6.40 -9.83 15.97
C LYS A 49 5.60 -8.78 15.25
N TYR A 50 4.28 -8.87 15.35
CA TYR A 50 3.39 -7.85 14.83
C TYR A 50 3.60 -6.54 15.59
N THR A 51 4.03 -5.50 14.87
CA THR A 51 4.30 -4.17 15.44
C THR A 51 3.11 -3.25 15.20
N GLY A 52 2.42 -3.37 14.07
CA GLY A 52 1.23 -2.58 13.80
C GLY A 52 0.65 -2.80 12.43
N SER A 53 -0.50 -2.19 12.21
CA SER A 53 -1.09 -2.06 10.89
C SER A 53 -1.69 -0.67 10.73
N GLY A 54 -1.79 -0.24 9.48
CA GLY A 54 -2.32 1.06 9.12
C GLY A 54 -3.06 0.98 7.79
N VAL A 55 -4.17 1.73 7.71
CA VAL A 55 -4.85 2.01 6.45
C VAL A 55 -4.42 3.39 5.99
N ARG A 56 -3.96 3.50 4.74
CA ARG A 56 -3.67 4.77 4.07
C ARG A 56 -4.74 5.00 3.03
N VAL A 57 -5.38 6.16 3.08
CA VAL A 57 -6.32 6.61 2.04
C VAL A 57 -5.68 7.78 1.33
N GLY A 58 -5.50 7.65 0.02
CA GLY A 58 -4.91 8.65 -0.85
C GLY A 58 -5.81 8.96 -2.04
N ILE A 59 -5.48 10.04 -2.74
CA ILE A 59 -6.14 10.43 -3.97
C ILE A 59 -5.21 10.02 -5.13
N ALA A 60 -5.64 9.06 -5.93
CA ALA A 60 -5.05 8.73 -7.21
C ALA A 60 -5.61 9.68 -8.28
N ALA A 61 -5.37 10.98 -8.13
CA ALA A 61 -5.66 11.93 -9.20
C ALA A 61 -4.53 11.81 -10.24
N ASN A 62 -4.86 11.34 -11.43
CA ASN A 62 -3.94 11.51 -12.55
C ASN A 62 -3.89 13.00 -12.85
N LEU A 63 -2.72 13.60 -12.63
CA LEU A 63 -2.51 15.03 -12.90
C LEU A 63 -2.82 15.36 -14.37
N GLU A 64 -2.56 14.40 -15.26
CA GLU A 64 -2.90 14.46 -16.69
C GLU A 64 -4.42 14.57 -16.96
N THR A 65 -5.28 14.00 -16.10
CA THR A 65 -6.74 14.07 -16.25
C THR A 65 -7.34 15.37 -15.70
N LEU A 66 -6.59 16.13 -14.88
CA LEU A 66 -7.05 17.39 -14.29
C LEU A 66 -6.83 18.59 -15.21
N PHE A 67 -5.94 18.48 -16.21
CA PHE A 67 -5.58 19.57 -17.13
C PHE A 67 -6.05 19.33 -18.58
N ASN A 68 -6.99 18.40 -18.79
CA ASN A 68 -7.59 18.11 -20.09
C ASN A 68 -9.07 18.48 -20.10
#